data_AF-R0FTG5-F1
#
_entry.id   AF-R0FTG5-F1
#
_cell.length_a   1.000
_cell.length_b   1.000
_cell.length_c   1.000
_cell.angle_alpha   90.00
_cell.angle_beta   90.00
_cell.angle_gamma   90.00
#
_symmetry.space_group_name_H-M   'P 1'
#
loop_
_entity.id
_entity.type
_entity.pdbx_description
1 polymer ?
#
loop_
_entity_poly.entity_id
_entity_poly.type
_entity_poly.pdbx_seq_one_letter_code
_entity_poly.pdbx_strand_id
1 'polypeptide(L)'
;GSVSMDCVASMDCLPDELLVQILSFLPTKEAVSTSALSKRWRTLFALIHKLDFKSFNDVKRCICDALEHGVSELYLLTEPLLFVFSTPSKVFTSTTLVKLSLGVLDFLILPPDISLPALKVLLFDSIWFSGCYSINKFLAACPALEDLTIRYTKFQEDPYIISSKSIKKLSVTITSSSSDDCYSIIKFDTPSVVDLYYSDFPRRKLLYCNIDSLAKATLDLHFLENRNDVDLTNLIIGIRNVKTLHLTSSAVEVISVCCNGGLPLFKNLTELVFSCKTNAWKRFLPLLLECSPNLKSMVLSDLHCYTFGQRRHMFFEIQIPSNNQIKMLRIMQYHGSANELKHISGFLRKMKCLEVVQIYIAGEVDHLKKMQLTDDLLKLSTASSNVKIQVM
;
A
#
# COMPACT_ATOMS: atom_id res chain seq x y z
N GLY A 1 -43.43 44.73 -24.90
CA GLY A 1 -42.49 43.63 -24.63
C GLY A 1 -41.39 44.16 -23.74
N SER A 2 -41.18 43.53 -22.60
CA SER A 2 -39.93 43.63 -21.83
C SER A 2 -39.98 42.53 -20.78
N VAL A 3 -39.56 41.33 -21.17
CA VAL A 3 -39.19 40.28 -20.22
C VAL A 3 -37.90 40.78 -19.57
N SER A 4 -37.99 41.19 -18.30
CA SER A 4 -36.82 41.37 -17.44
C SER A 4 -36.23 39.98 -17.22
N MET A 5 -35.04 39.77 -17.77
CA MET A 5 -34.31 38.52 -17.75
C MET A 5 -32.95 38.80 -17.11
N ASP A 6 -32.95 39.14 -15.83
CA ASP A 6 -31.73 39.32 -15.04
C ASP A 6 -31.89 38.61 -13.69
N CYS A 7 -31.97 37.28 -13.74
CA CYS A 7 -31.57 36.45 -12.60
C CYS A 7 -30.19 35.85 -12.94
N VAL A 8 -29.16 36.69 -12.97
CA VAL A 8 -27.81 36.20 -12.69
C VAL A 8 -27.90 35.69 -11.25
N ALA A 9 -27.92 34.38 -11.07
CA ALA A 9 -27.88 33.77 -9.74
C ALA A 9 -26.58 34.22 -9.07
N SER A 10 -26.67 35.28 -8.26
CA SER A 10 -25.52 35.78 -7.53
C SER A 10 -25.11 34.71 -6.53
N MET A 11 -23.81 34.38 -6.53
CA MET A 11 -23.23 33.49 -5.52
C MET A 11 -23.44 34.04 -4.10
N ASP A 12 -23.74 35.33 -3.95
CA ASP A 12 -24.10 35.96 -2.67
C ASP A 12 -25.45 35.46 -2.10
N CYS A 13 -26.32 34.85 -2.91
CA CYS A 13 -27.61 34.34 -2.46
C CYS A 13 -27.58 32.89 -1.94
N LEU A 14 -26.48 32.17 -2.16
CA LEU A 14 -26.33 30.79 -1.69
C LEU A 14 -26.04 30.75 -0.18
N PRO A 15 -26.59 29.81 0.60
CA PRO A 15 -26.16 29.55 1.98
C PRO A 15 -24.68 29.16 2.07
N ASP A 16 -24.05 29.43 3.21
CA ASP A 16 -22.62 29.15 3.41
C ASP A 16 -22.32 27.65 3.23
N GLU A 17 -23.24 26.76 3.60
CA GLU A 17 -23.09 25.30 3.41
C GLU A 17 -22.93 24.93 1.93
N LEU A 18 -23.69 25.57 1.04
CA LEU A 18 -23.58 25.33 -0.41
C LEU A 18 -22.30 25.95 -0.98
N LEU A 19 -21.88 27.10 -0.45
CA LEU A 19 -20.60 27.70 -0.84
C LEU A 19 -19.42 26.83 -0.42
N VAL A 20 -19.42 26.29 0.80
CA VAL A 20 -18.40 25.33 1.28
C VAL A 20 -18.41 24.06 0.42
N GLN A 21 -19.58 23.56 0.05
CA GLN A 21 -19.70 22.42 -0.85
C GLN A 21 -19.09 22.72 -2.22
N ILE A 22 -19.34 23.89 -2.80
CA ILE A 22 -18.71 24.31 -4.06
C ILE A 22 -17.18 24.39 -3.90
N LEU A 23 -16.69 25.02 -2.83
CA LEU A 23 -15.26 25.15 -2.57
C LEU A 23 -14.58 23.78 -2.35
N SER A 24 -15.29 22.79 -1.81
CA SER A 24 -14.75 21.43 -1.61
C SER A 24 -14.39 20.70 -2.91
N PHE A 25 -14.93 21.15 -4.04
CA PHE A 25 -14.58 20.64 -5.38
C PHE A 25 -13.38 21.36 -6.00
N LEU A 26 -12.92 22.47 -5.43
CA LEU A 26 -11.79 23.23 -5.93
C LEU A 26 -10.46 22.74 -5.33
N PRO A 27 -9.33 22.88 -6.06
CA PRO A 27 -8.01 22.77 -5.45
C PRO A 27 -7.87 23.75 -4.27
N THR A 28 -7.21 23.33 -3.18
CA THR A 28 -7.05 24.13 -1.96
C THR A 28 -6.58 25.55 -2.22
N LYS A 29 -5.64 25.74 -3.16
CA LYS A 29 -5.11 27.06 -3.52
C LYS A 29 -6.19 27.98 -4.10
N GLU A 30 -7.09 27.43 -4.92
CA GLU A 30 -8.21 28.16 -5.51
C GLU A 30 -9.31 28.40 -4.47
N ALA A 31 -9.58 27.41 -3.62
CA ALA A 31 -10.50 27.60 -2.50
C ALA A 31 -10.02 28.71 -1.56
N VAL A 32 -8.74 28.73 -1.20
CA VAL A 32 -8.12 29.78 -0.38
C VAL A 32 -8.10 31.12 -1.10
N SER A 33 -7.88 31.18 -2.43
CA SER A 33 -7.86 32.45 -3.16
C SER A 33 -9.24 33.14 -3.17
N THR A 34 -10.33 32.38 -3.01
CA THR A 34 -11.67 32.97 -2.83
C THR A 34 -11.78 33.85 -1.58
N SER A 35 -10.88 33.69 -0.59
CA SER A 35 -10.83 34.55 0.60
C SER A 35 -10.60 36.03 0.29
N ALA A 36 -10.08 36.35 -0.90
CA ALA A 36 -9.90 37.71 -1.40
C ALA A 36 -11.18 38.34 -1.98
N LEU A 37 -12.23 37.55 -2.26
CA LEU A 37 -13.44 38.03 -2.93
C LEU A 37 -14.29 38.94 -2.03
N SER A 38 -14.48 38.56 -0.76
CA SER A 38 -15.20 39.40 0.20
C SER A 38 -14.94 38.98 1.64
N LYS A 39 -15.46 39.76 2.60
CA LYS A 39 -15.40 39.41 4.04
C LYS A 39 -16.07 38.07 4.33
N ARG A 40 -17.14 37.73 3.61
CA ARG A 40 -17.89 36.47 3.77
C ARG A 40 -17.05 35.29 3.32
N TRP A 41 -16.38 35.39 2.17
CA TRP A 41 -15.55 34.33 1.61
C TRP A 41 -14.24 34.09 2.36
N ARG A 42 -13.83 35.02 3.22
CA ARG A 42 -12.54 35.00 3.92
C ARG A 42 -12.29 33.71 4.71
N THR A 43 -13.32 33.10 5.28
CA THR A 43 -13.21 31.92 6.14
C THR A 43 -13.93 30.69 5.59
N LEU A 44 -14.66 30.79 4.48
CA LEU A 44 -15.44 29.65 3.96
C LEU A 44 -14.55 28.46 3.58
N PHE A 45 -13.34 28.71 3.07
CA PHE A 45 -12.41 27.63 2.77
C PHE A 45 -11.99 26.83 4.02
N ALA A 46 -12.01 27.45 5.20
CA ALA A 46 -11.61 26.82 6.47
C ALA A 46 -12.65 25.80 6.95
N LEU A 47 -13.89 25.87 6.45
CA LEU A 47 -14.96 24.91 6.73
C LEU A 47 -14.87 23.66 5.84
N ILE A 48 -13.95 23.61 4.87
CA ILE A 48 -13.74 22.43 4.04
C ILE A 48 -13.04 21.35 4.88
N HIS A 49 -13.58 20.14 4.87
CA HIS A 49 -13.07 19.02 5.65
C HIS A 49 -11.67 18.51 5.25
N LYS A 50 -11.17 18.91 4.07
CA LYS A 50 -9.91 18.47 3.46
C LYS A 50 -9.16 19.65 2.86
N LEU A 51 -7.93 19.88 3.32
CA LEU A 51 -7.04 20.92 2.79
C LEU A 51 -5.65 20.35 2.47
N ASP A 52 -5.14 20.68 1.28
CA ASP A 52 -3.83 20.30 0.74
C ASP A 52 -2.98 21.54 0.43
N PHE A 53 -1.91 21.75 1.19
CA PHE A 53 -1.03 22.90 1.04
C PHE A 53 0.36 22.50 0.51
N LYS A 54 0.76 23.09 -0.64
CA LYS A 54 2.02 22.79 -1.35
C LYS A 54 3.06 23.93 -1.41
N SER A 55 2.77 25.13 -0.90
CA SER A 55 3.68 26.30 -0.99
C SER A 55 3.50 27.28 0.18
N PHE A 56 4.56 27.99 0.61
CA PHE A 56 4.70 28.38 2.02
C PHE A 56 4.50 29.84 2.42
N ASN A 57 4.45 30.80 1.51
CA ASN A 57 4.62 32.18 1.98
C ASN A 57 3.39 32.75 2.73
N ASP A 58 2.19 32.16 2.57
CA ASP A 58 0.94 32.64 3.22
C ASP A 58 0.09 31.55 3.92
N VAL A 59 0.64 30.35 4.12
CA VAL A 59 -0.16 29.18 4.51
C VAL A 59 -0.36 29.01 6.02
N LYS A 60 0.54 29.52 6.87
CA LYS A 60 0.42 29.32 8.33
C LYS A 60 -0.91 29.85 8.89
N ARG A 61 -1.35 31.02 8.41
CA ARG A 61 -2.64 31.60 8.80
C ARG A 61 -3.79 30.72 8.34
N CYS A 62 -3.76 30.26 7.09
CA CYS A 62 -4.79 29.37 6.55
C CYS A 62 -4.89 28.05 7.32
N ILE A 63 -3.76 27.48 7.76
CA ILE A 63 -3.72 26.30 8.62
C ILE A 63 -4.38 26.60 9.96
N CYS A 64 -4.01 27.70 10.62
CA CYS A 64 -4.60 28.09 11.90
C CYS A 64 -6.11 28.32 11.78
N ASP A 65 -6.55 29.05 10.75
CA ASP A 65 -7.97 29.32 10.50
C ASP A 65 -8.72 28.00 10.28
N ALA A 66 -8.19 27.07 9.47
CA ALA A 66 -8.80 25.74 9.27
C ALA A 66 -8.92 24.92 10.56
N LEU A 67 -7.90 24.95 11.40
CA LEU A 67 -7.93 24.25 12.69
C LEU A 67 -8.95 24.86 13.65
N GLU A 68 -9.10 26.18 13.66
CA GLU A 68 -10.11 26.89 14.46
C GLU A 68 -11.54 26.56 14.02
N HIS A 69 -11.73 26.23 12.74
CA HIS A 69 -13.01 25.81 12.18
C HIS A 69 -13.23 24.29 12.23
N GLY A 70 -12.32 23.55 12.89
CA GLY A 70 -12.51 22.13 13.16
C GLY A 70 -12.25 21.21 11.97
N VAL A 71 -11.31 21.57 11.09
CA VAL A 71 -10.87 20.68 9.99
C VAL A 71 -10.55 19.27 10.50
N SER A 72 -11.01 18.26 9.76
CA SER A 72 -10.83 16.85 10.10
C SER A 72 -9.70 16.19 9.33
N GLU A 73 -9.38 16.65 8.12
CA GLU A 73 -8.27 16.14 7.32
C GLU A 73 -7.33 17.25 6.87
N LEU A 74 -6.04 17.10 7.20
CA LEU A 74 -5.01 18.07 6.86
C LEU A 74 -3.85 17.39 6.15
N TYR A 75 -3.47 17.92 4.99
CA TYR A 75 -2.37 17.45 4.18
C TYR A 75 -1.35 18.59 4.01
N LEU A 76 -0.18 18.41 4.63
CA LEU A 76 0.96 19.31 4.57
C LEU A 76 2.11 18.57 3.88
N LEU A 77 2.13 18.61 2.55
CA LEU A 77 3.18 18.00 1.71
C LEU A 77 3.90 19.12 0.98
N THR A 78 5.20 19.23 1.23
CA THR A 78 5.93 20.43 0.85
C THR A 78 6.96 20.14 -0.24
N GLU A 79 7.52 21.15 -0.88
CA GLU A 79 8.69 20.95 -1.75
C GLU A 79 9.95 21.05 -0.88
N PRO A 80 11.05 20.31 -1.20
CA PRO A 80 12.28 20.38 -0.42
C PRO A 80 12.87 21.78 -0.57
N LEU A 81 12.73 22.60 0.47
CA LEU A 81 13.31 23.94 0.53
C LEU A 81 14.48 23.93 1.52
N LEU A 82 15.47 24.77 1.25
CA LEU A 82 16.63 25.06 2.12
C LEU A 82 16.25 25.69 3.48
N PHE A 83 14.99 25.66 3.90
CA PHE A 83 14.47 26.32 5.09
C PHE A 83 13.70 25.36 6.00
N VAL A 84 14.01 25.42 7.29
CA VAL A 84 13.29 24.71 8.35
C VAL A 84 11.87 25.27 8.45
N PHE A 85 10.88 24.55 7.91
CA PHE A 85 9.49 24.91 8.13
C PHE A 85 9.07 24.52 9.55
N SER A 86 8.69 25.52 10.35
CA SER A 86 8.03 25.29 11.63
C SER A 86 6.52 25.16 11.44
N THR A 87 6.03 23.92 11.45
CA THR A 87 4.60 23.62 11.50
C THR A 87 3.97 24.27 12.73
N PRO A 88 2.83 24.99 12.61
CA PRO A 88 2.16 25.60 13.76
C PRO A 88 1.85 24.58 14.85
N SER A 89 2.13 24.90 16.12
CA SER A 89 1.88 23.99 17.24
C SER A 89 0.41 23.55 17.35
N LYS A 90 -0.53 24.42 16.94
CA LYS A 90 -1.97 24.12 16.85
C LYS A 90 -2.28 22.85 16.03
N VAL A 91 -1.46 22.50 15.04
CA VAL A 91 -1.64 21.26 14.27
C VAL A 91 -1.50 20.04 15.18
N PHE A 92 -0.62 20.11 16.19
CA PHE A 92 -0.28 19.01 17.08
C PHE A 92 -1.10 18.96 18.36
N THR A 93 -1.97 19.95 18.60
CA THR A 93 -2.88 20.02 19.74
C THR A 93 -4.36 19.98 19.34
N SER A 94 -4.62 19.71 18.05
CA SER A 94 -5.98 19.66 17.53
C SER A 94 -6.76 18.46 18.04
N THR A 95 -7.99 18.70 18.49
CA THR A 95 -8.93 17.67 18.92
C THR A 95 -9.87 17.20 17.80
N THR A 96 -9.85 17.87 16.63
CA THR A 96 -10.76 17.59 15.49
C THR A 96 -10.09 16.79 14.38
N LEU A 97 -8.76 16.83 14.29
CA LEU A 97 -8.02 16.15 13.24
C LEU A 97 -8.16 14.62 13.35
N VAL A 98 -8.75 14.03 12.32
CA VAL A 98 -8.92 12.58 12.13
C VAL A 98 -7.84 12.02 11.20
N LYS A 99 -7.42 12.80 10.21
CA LYS A 99 -6.36 12.42 9.26
C LYS A 99 -5.32 13.52 9.12
N LEU A 100 -4.07 13.15 9.27
CA LEU A 100 -2.93 14.06 9.13
C LEU A 100 -1.90 13.44 8.19
N SER A 101 -1.58 14.17 7.13
CA SER A 101 -0.44 13.84 6.25
C SER A 101 0.60 14.93 6.39
N LEU A 102 1.81 14.55 6.74
CA LEU A 102 2.95 15.43 6.87
C LEU A 102 4.05 14.91 5.94
N GLY A 103 4.74 15.79 5.24
CA GLY A 103 5.83 15.35 4.40
C GLY A 103 6.72 16.44 3.82
N VAL A 104 7.93 16.04 3.45
CA VAL A 104 8.99 16.89 2.86
C VAL A 104 9.40 18.03 3.80
N LEU A 105 9.40 17.73 5.10
CA LEU A 105 9.94 18.57 6.15
C LEU A 105 11.33 18.02 6.49
N ASP A 106 12.39 18.78 6.21
CA ASP A 106 13.77 18.38 6.53
C ASP A 106 13.87 17.99 8.01
N PHE A 107 13.27 18.75 8.94
CA PHE A 107 13.28 18.36 10.35
C PHE A 107 11.96 18.74 11.03
N LEU A 108 11.29 17.76 11.65
CA LEU A 108 10.11 18.00 12.45
C LEU A 108 10.48 18.16 13.93
N ILE A 109 10.34 19.39 14.43
CA ILE A 109 10.46 19.69 15.86
C ILE A 109 9.09 19.52 16.50
N LEU A 110 9.03 18.59 17.45
CA LEU A 110 7.82 18.25 18.18
C LEU A 110 7.59 19.23 19.35
N PRO A 111 6.42 19.90 19.45
CA PRO A 111 6.12 20.69 20.62
C PRO A 111 5.97 19.79 21.88
N PRO A 112 6.11 20.34 23.10
CA PRO A 112 6.05 19.54 24.32
C PRO A 112 4.63 19.07 24.69
N ASP A 113 3.60 19.74 24.18
CA ASP A 113 2.18 19.60 24.53
C ASP A 113 1.36 18.85 23.48
N ILE A 114 1.99 17.98 22.68
CA ILE A 114 1.32 17.22 21.61
C ILE A 114 0.18 16.40 22.18
N SER A 115 -1.00 16.54 21.56
CA SER A 115 -2.19 15.76 21.86
C SER A 115 -3.09 15.76 20.63
N LEU A 116 -3.25 14.58 20.02
CA LEU A 116 -4.08 14.38 18.83
C LEU A 116 -5.09 13.25 19.11
N PRO A 117 -6.07 13.48 20.01
CA PRO A 117 -6.91 12.42 20.54
C PRO A 117 -7.88 11.81 19.50
N ALA A 118 -8.27 12.57 18.46
CA ALA A 118 -9.18 12.11 17.42
C ALA A 118 -8.47 11.48 16.20
N LEU A 119 -7.13 11.50 16.17
CA LEU A 119 -6.37 11.13 14.98
C LEU A 119 -6.39 9.61 14.77
N LYS A 120 -6.91 9.18 13.62
CA LYS A 120 -7.04 7.78 13.22
C LYS A 120 -6.10 7.38 12.08
N VAL A 121 -5.75 8.33 11.22
CA VAL A 121 -4.90 8.08 10.04
C VAL A 121 -3.75 9.07 10.04
N LEU A 122 -2.52 8.55 10.01
CA LEU A 122 -1.30 9.33 10.00
C LEU A 122 -0.40 8.90 8.86
N LEU A 123 0.06 9.88 8.09
CA LEU A 123 1.01 9.66 7.01
C LEU A 123 2.23 10.54 7.24
N PHE A 124 3.40 9.91 7.26
CA PHE A 124 4.71 10.57 7.22
C PHE A 124 5.36 10.30 5.87
N ASP A 125 5.73 11.35 5.15
CA ASP A 125 6.42 11.28 3.87
C ASP A 125 7.76 12.01 3.94
N SER A 126 8.84 11.24 4.09
CA SER A 126 10.21 11.77 4.21
C SER A 126 10.37 12.82 5.31
N ILE A 127 9.82 12.53 6.50
CA ILE A 127 10.02 13.36 7.69
C ILE A 127 11.18 12.82 8.51
N TRP A 128 12.06 13.71 8.97
CA TRP A 128 13.07 13.38 9.97
C TRP A 128 12.65 13.89 11.35
N PHE A 129 12.74 13.00 12.33
CA PHE A 129 12.54 13.34 13.73
C PHE A 129 13.90 13.60 14.39
N SER A 130 14.02 14.68 15.17
CA SER A 130 15.21 14.91 15.98
C SER A 130 15.27 13.88 17.12
N GLY A 131 16.12 12.86 17.02
CA GLY A 131 16.42 11.86 18.06
C GLY A 131 15.62 10.54 17.97
N CYS A 132 16.24 9.44 18.41
CA CYS A 132 15.82 8.04 18.19
C CYS A 132 14.43 7.63 18.74
N TYR A 133 13.76 8.47 19.54
CA TYR A 133 12.48 8.14 20.20
C TYR A 133 11.36 9.15 19.92
N SER A 134 11.62 10.16 19.10
CA SER A 134 10.70 11.27 18.89
C SER A 134 9.42 10.84 18.16
N ILE A 135 9.50 9.87 17.24
CA ILE A 135 8.31 9.26 16.65
C ILE A 135 7.44 8.55 17.69
N ASN A 136 8.02 7.83 18.66
CA ASN A 136 7.23 7.13 19.68
C ASN A 136 6.52 8.10 20.63
N LYS A 137 7.13 9.25 20.94
CA LYS A 137 6.44 10.32 21.68
C LYS A 137 5.24 10.85 20.90
N PHE A 138 5.38 11.03 19.59
CA PHE A 138 4.27 11.42 18.72
C PHE A 138 3.15 10.38 18.70
N LEU A 139 3.50 9.11 18.48
CA LEU A 139 2.53 8.01 18.43
C LEU A 139 1.81 7.84 19.79
N ALA A 140 2.51 8.03 20.91
CA ALA A 140 1.90 7.99 22.25
C ALA A 140 0.88 9.11 22.47
N ALA A 141 1.02 10.25 21.79
CA ALA A 141 0.06 11.36 21.84
C ALA A 141 -1.16 11.18 20.92
N CYS A 142 -1.22 10.08 20.16
CA CYS A 142 -2.29 9.75 19.22
C CYS A 142 -3.00 8.44 19.63
N PRO A 143 -3.77 8.41 20.74
CA PRO A 143 -4.32 7.18 21.31
C PRO A 143 -5.34 6.47 20.40
N ALA A 144 -6.01 7.19 19.50
CA ALA A 144 -7.00 6.65 18.56
C ALA A 144 -6.40 6.21 17.20
N LEU A 145 -5.07 6.25 17.04
CA LEU A 145 -4.41 5.99 15.76
C LEU A 145 -4.56 4.54 15.31
N GLU A 146 -5.14 4.31 14.13
CA GLU A 146 -5.40 2.97 13.59
C GLU A 146 -4.61 2.66 12.30
N ASP A 147 -4.36 3.66 11.44
CA ASP A 147 -3.61 3.53 10.18
C ASP A 147 -2.38 4.45 10.19
N LEU A 148 -1.20 3.84 10.13
CA LEU A 148 0.08 4.53 10.04
C LEU A 148 0.77 4.20 8.72
N THR A 149 1.05 5.23 7.92
CA THR A 149 1.86 5.14 6.70
C THR A 149 3.15 5.93 6.88
N ILE A 150 4.28 5.30 6.59
CA ILE A 150 5.60 5.93 6.63
C ILE A 150 6.29 5.68 5.29
N ARG A 151 6.69 6.75 4.62
CA ARG A 151 7.49 6.71 3.40
C ARG A 151 8.84 7.39 3.65
N TYR A 152 9.92 6.75 3.24
CA TYR A 152 11.27 7.30 3.35
C TYR A 152 11.94 7.31 1.98
N THR A 153 12.40 8.49 1.56
CA THR A 153 13.19 8.64 0.33
C THR A 153 14.70 8.64 0.56
N LYS A 154 15.18 8.83 1.80
CA LYS A 154 16.60 8.76 2.21
C LYS A 154 16.69 8.12 3.59
N PHE A 155 17.72 7.29 3.82
CA PHE A 155 17.91 6.59 5.10
C PHE A 155 18.82 7.38 6.06
N GLN A 156 18.51 7.29 7.36
CA GLN A 156 19.36 7.76 8.45
C GLN A 156 20.25 6.63 8.98
N GLU A 157 21.28 7.01 9.74
CA GLU A 157 22.21 6.10 10.40
C GLU A 157 21.68 5.39 11.65
N ASP A 158 20.62 5.92 12.28
CA ASP A 158 20.13 5.42 13.56
C ASP A 158 19.03 4.37 13.42
N PRO A 159 19.04 3.29 14.22
CA PRO A 159 17.95 2.33 14.26
C PRO A 159 16.69 2.98 14.85
N TYR A 160 15.53 2.69 14.24
CA TYR A 160 14.24 3.21 14.65
C TYR A 160 13.32 2.09 15.13
N ILE A 161 12.76 2.27 16.32
CA ILE A 161 11.71 1.40 16.86
C ILE A 161 10.39 2.13 16.70
N ILE A 162 9.45 1.53 15.97
CA ILE A 162 8.06 1.99 15.91
C ILE A 162 7.29 1.16 16.93
N SER A 163 6.88 1.80 18.03
CA SER A 163 6.10 1.15 19.09
C SER A 163 4.75 1.83 19.24
N SER A 164 3.68 1.04 19.14
CA SER A 164 2.31 1.50 19.39
C SER A 164 1.37 0.33 19.64
N LYS A 165 0.39 0.55 20.53
CA LYS A 165 -0.63 -0.44 20.88
C LYS A 165 -1.98 -0.22 20.18
N SER A 166 -2.18 0.91 19.50
CA SER A 166 -3.45 1.26 18.86
C SER A 166 -3.49 0.93 17.37
N ILE A 167 -2.33 0.90 16.70
CA ILE A 167 -2.23 0.75 15.25
C ILE A 167 -2.71 -0.63 14.82
N LYS A 168 -3.62 -0.65 13.84
CA LYS A 168 -4.18 -1.85 13.20
C LYS A 168 -3.59 -2.09 11.81
N LYS A 169 -3.25 -1.02 11.10
CA LYS A 169 -2.68 -1.06 9.76
C LYS A 169 -1.38 -0.26 9.70
N LEU A 170 -0.33 -0.90 9.20
CA LEU A 170 1.00 -0.32 9.10
C LEU A 170 1.49 -0.45 7.65
N SER A 171 1.86 0.67 7.04
CA SER A 171 2.45 0.70 5.70
C SER A 171 3.81 1.40 5.77
N VAL A 172 4.87 0.70 5.40
CA VAL A 172 6.24 1.25 5.37
C VAL A 172 6.81 1.09 3.97
N THR A 173 7.29 2.19 3.40
CA THR A 173 7.88 2.22 2.06
C THR A 173 9.21 2.93 2.08
N ILE A 174 10.21 2.30 1.50
CA ILE A 174 11.58 2.77 1.53
C ILE A 174 12.12 2.77 0.11
N THR A 175 12.43 3.95 -0.42
CA THR A 175 12.74 4.11 -1.86
C THR A 175 14.21 4.43 -2.15
N SER A 176 15.10 4.50 -1.15
CA SER A 176 16.53 4.79 -1.38
C SER A 176 17.29 3.52 -1.80
N SER A 177 17.89 3.56 -2.99
CA SER A 177 18.75 2.52 -3.57
C SER A 177 20.26 2.80 -3.45
N SER A 178 20.68 3.93 -2.86
CA SER A 178 22.10 4.30 -2.80
C SER A 178 22.88 3.37 -1.87
N SER A 179 24.05 2.93 -2.34
CA SER A 179 24.97 2.01 -1.66
C SER A 179 25.65 2.59 -0.42
N ASP A 180 25.66 3.92 -0.31
CA ASP A 180 26.29 4.69 0.77
C ASP A 180 25.33 5.01 1.91
N ASP A 181 24.03 4.77 1.72
CA ASP A 181 23.01 5.02 2.74
C ASP A 181 22.96 3.90 3.79
N CYS A 182 22.71 4.30 5.03
CA CYS A 182 23.17 3.64 6.23
C CYS A 182 22.41 2.35 6.67
N TYR A 183 22.99 1.67 7.67
CA TYR A 183 22.67 0.37 8.26
C TYR A 183 21.45 0.33 9.21
N SER A 184 20.50 1.26 9.09
CA SER A 184 19.46 1.38 10.11
C SER A 184 18.51 0.17 10.11
N ILE A 185 18.26 -0.34 11.32
CA ILE A 185 17.31 -1.41 11.59
C ILE A 185 15.97 -0.76 11.92
N ILE A 186 14.92 -1.13 11.20
CA ILE A 186 13.54 -0.82 11.60
C ILE A 186 13.00 -1.99 12.42
N LYS A 187 12.63 -1.69 13.66
CA LYS A 187 11.97 -2.63 14.56
C LYS A 187 10.52 -2.25 14.74
N PHE A 188 9.63 -3.23 14.60
CA PHE A 188 8.21 -3.06 14.86
C PHE A 188 7.86 -3.71 16.20
N ASP A 189 7.40 -2.87 17.13
CA ASP A 189 6.81 -3.28 18.41
C ASP A 189 5.34 -2.85 18.42
N THR A 190 4.57 -3.48 17.54
CA THR A 190 3.18 -3.09 17.24
C THR A 190 2.25 -4.32 17.31
N PRO A 191 1.97 -4.83 18.52
CA PRO A 191 1.28 -6.11 18.73
C PRO A 191 -0.21 -6.11 18.35
N SER A 192 -0.75 -4.97 17.90
CA SER A 192 -2.15 -4.83 17.46
C SER A 192 -2.29 -4.79 15.93
N VAL A 193 -1.18 -4.80 15.19
CA VAL A 193 -1.20 -4.70 13.73
C VAL A 193 -1.74 -5.98 13.12
N VAL A 194 -2.74 -5.83 12.26
CA VAL A 194 -3.41 -6.92 11.54
C VAL A 194 -3.18 -6.88 10.03
N ASP A 195 -2.87 -5.71 9.46
CA ASP A 195 -2.50 -5.54 8.04
C ASP A 195 -1.17 -4.78 7.93
N LEU A 196 -0.17 -5.43 7.32
CA LEU A 196 1.17 -4.89 7.08
C LEU A 196 1.42 -4.77 5.58
N TYR A 197 1.82 -3.58 5.13
CA TYR A 197 2.48 -3.37 3.83
C TYR A 197 3.93 -2.97 4.08
N TYR A 198 4.88 -3.71 3.50
CA TYR A 198 6.30 -3.45 3.67
C TYR A 198 6.99 -3.45 2.31
N SER A 199 7.58 -2.32 1.95
CA SER A 199 8.38 -2.16 0.73
C SER A 199 9.77 -1.62 1.05
N ASP A 200 10.81 -2.31 0.58
CA ASP A 200 12.20 -2.01 0.93
C ASP A 200 13.21 -2.61 -0.07
N PHE A 201 14.46 -2.19 0.06
CA PHE A 201 15.67 -2.76 -0.52
C PHE A 201 16.44 -3.49 0.59
N PRO A 202 16.19 -4.79 0.83
CA PRO A 202 16.74 -5.50 1.99
C PRO A 202 18.26 -5.40 2.08
N ARG A 203 18.77 -5.05 3.27
CA ARG A 203 20.21 -4.91 3.57
C ARG A 203 20.64 -5.94 4.62
N ARG A 204 21.94 -5.99 4.92
CA ARG A 204 22.60 -6.99 5.80
C ARG A 204 22.07 -7.11 7.26
N LYS A 205 21.17 -6.23 7.75
CA LYS A 205 20.75 -6.24 9.16
C LYS A 205 19.24 -6.11 9.38
N LEU A 206 18.84 -6.72 10.49
CA LEU A 206 17.59 -7.43 10.74
C LEU A 206 16.36 -6.53 10.85
N LEU A 207 15.24 -6.92 10.22
CA LEU A 207 13.92 -6.62 10.76
C LEU A 207 13.66 -7.52 11.97
N TYR A 208 13.19 -6.96 13.07
CA TYR A 208 12.61 -7.74 14.17
C TYR A 208 11.15 -7.34 14.29
N CYS A 209 10.26 -8.27 13.97
CA CYS A 209 8.83 -8.07 13.94
C CYS A 209 8.22 -8.81 15.13
N ASN A 210 7.82 -8.09 16.19
CA ASN A 210 6.90 -8.65 17.17
C ASN A 210 5.47 -8.33 16.73
N ILE A 211 4.90 -9.18 15.86
CA ILE A 211 3.59 -8.95 15.23
C ILE A 211 2.75 -10.24 15.27
N ASP A 212 2.56 -10.80 16.46
CA ASP A 212 1.80 -12.05 16.65
C ASP A 212 0.33 -11.95 16.20
N SER A 213 -0.23 -10.74 16.14
CA SER A 213 -1.58 -10.45 15.69
C SER A 213 -1.76 -10.38 14.17
N LEU A 214 -0.67 -10.46 13.38
CA LEU A 214 -0.71 -10.16 11.96
C LEU A 214 -1.61 -11.14 11.20
N ALA A 215 -2.66 -10.62 10.57
CA ALA A 215 -3.58 -11.41 9.75
C ALA A 215 -3.21 -11.37 8.27
N LYS A 216 -2.68 -10.24 7.79
CA LYS A 216 -2.33 -10.01 6.40
C LYS A 216 -0.98 -9.30 6.27
N ALA A 217 -0.15 -9.79 5.35
CA ALA A 217 1.11 -9.14 4.99
C ALA A 217 1.21 -8.97 3.47
N THR A 218 1.66 -7.80 3.04
CA THR A 218 2.06 -7.51 1.66
C THR A 218 3.54 -7.13 1.65
N LEU A 219 4.35 -7.86 0.91
CA LEU A 219 5.79 -7.60 0.77
C LEU A 219 6.12 -7.15 -0.65
N ASP A 220 6.88 -6.07 -0.75
CA ASP A 220 7.39 -5.51 -2.01
C ASP A 220 8.89 -5.20 -1.92
N LEU A 221 9.72 -6.21 -2.17
CA LEU A 221 11.16 -6.15 -1.93
C LEU A 221 11.92 -6.01 -3.24
N HIS A 222 12.97 -5.19 -3.25
CA HIS A 222 13.80 -4.95 -4.43
C HIS A 222 15.27 -5.29 -4.17
N PHE A 223 16.00 -5.72 -5.20
CA PHE A 223 17.45 -5.89 -5.09
C PHE A 223 18.14 -4.52 -4.98
N LEU A 224 19.13 -4.44 -4.10
CA LEU A 224 20.13 -3.38 -4.16
C LEU A 224 21.14 -3.73 -5.25
N GLU A 225 21.56 -2.77 -6.06
CA GLU A 225 22.61 -3.02 -7.05
C GLU A 225 23.89 -3.56 -6.35
N ASN A 226 24.48 -4.62 -6.92
CA ASN A 226 25.78 -5.18 -6.54
C ASN A 226 25.91 -5.97 -5.22
N ARG A 227 24.85 -6.45 -4.55
CA ARG A 227 25.02 -7.30 -3.34
C ARG A 227 24.10 -8.52 -3.26
N ASN A 228 24.68 -9.68 -2.95
CA ASN A 228 23.99 -10.99 -2.83
C ASN A 228 23.88 -11.49 -1.37
N ASP A 229 24.18 -10.66 -0.37
CA ASP A 229 24.27 -11.06 1.04
C ASP A 229 23.18 -10.46 1.93
N VAL A 230 21.95 -10.66 1.49
CA VAL A 230 20.73 -10.25 2.19
C VAL A 230 20.26 -11.37 3.11
N ASP A 231 19.92 -11.03 4.36
CA ASP A 231 19.24 -11.94 5.29
C ASP A 231 17.78 -11.51 5.48
N LEU A 232 16.85 -12.33 4.98
CA LEU A 232 15.40 -12.13 5.12
C LEU A 232 14.78 -12.98 6.23
N THR A 233 15.58 -13.78 6.94
CA THR A 233 15.10 -14.84 7.83
C THR A 233 14.10 -14.32 8.84
N ASN A 234 14.40 -13.20 9.51
CA ASN A 234 13.49 -12.65 10.51
C ASN A 234 12.22 -12.03 9.94
N LEU A 235 12.28 -11.39 8.77
CA LEU A 235 11.10 -10.85 8.12
C LEU A 235 10.13 -11.98 7.81
N ILE A 236 10.64 -13.05 7.18
CA ILE A 236 9.87 -14.24 6.79
C ILE A 236 9.35 -15.00 8.02
N ILE A 237 10.16 -15.13 9.09
CA ILE A 237 9.70 -15.71 10.36
C ILE A 237 8.62 -14.84 11.01
N GLY A 238 8.77 -13.52 10.99
CA GLY A 238 7.83 -12.57 11.59
C GLY A 238 6.43 -12.63 10.97
N ILE A 239 6.34 -12.93 9.67
CA ILE A 239 5.06 -13.04 8.95
C ILE A 239 4.52 -14.48 8.86
N ARG A 240 5.15 -15.47 9.51
CA ARG A 240 4.78 -16.89 9.34
C ARG A 240 3.34 -17.24 9.74
N ASN A 241 2.72 -16.44 10.60
CA ASN A 241 1.40 -16.69 11.19
C ASN A 241 0.24 -16.04 10.44
N VAL A 242 0.49 -15.37 9.32
CA VAL A 242 -0.55 -14.65 8.55
C VAL A 242 -1.57 -15.60 7.92
N LYS A 243 -2.78 -15.09 7.71
CA LYS A 243 -3.87 -15.74 6.97
C LYS A 243 -3.85 -15.40 5.49
N THR A 244 -3.41 -14.19 5.16
CA THR A 244 -3.26 -13.70 3.79
C THR A 244 -1.84 -13.19 3.57
N LEU A 245 -1.16 -13.72 2.55
CA LEU A 245 0.17 -13.26 2.16
C LEU A 245 0.12 -12.77 0.71
N HIS A 246 0.56 -11.54 0.49
CA HIS A 246 0.73 -10.96 -0.84
C HIS A 246 2.22 -10.72 -1.10
N LEU A 247 2.73 -11.33 -2.17
CA LEU A 247 4.09 -11.14 -2.65
C LEU A 247 4.04 -10.49 -4.04
N THR A 248 4.64 -9.31 -4.17
CA THR A 248 4.83 -8.67 -5.48
C THR A 248 5.86 -9.43 -6.31
N SER A 249 5.91 -9.17 -7.62
CA SER A 249 6.92 -9.76 -8.50
C SER A 249 8.34 -9.52 -8.03
N SER A 250 8.65 -8.33 -7.53
CA SER A 250 9.98 -7.99 -7.04
C SER A 250 10.29 -8.76 -5.76
N ALA A 251 9.32 -8.84 -4.83
CA ALA A 251 9.48 -9.61 -3.61
C ALA A 251 9.74 -11.10 -3.88
N VAL A 252 9.01 -11.70 -4.82
CA VAL A 252 9.22 -13.11 -5.22
C VAL A 252 10.64 -13.34 -5.70
N GLU A 253 11.18 -12.43 -6.51
CA GLU A 253 12.54 -12.54 -7.03
C GLU A 253 13.58 -12.50 -5.91
N VAL A 254 13.50 -11.49 -5.03
CA VAL A 254 14.42 -11.31 -3.90
C VAL A 254 14.35 -12.50 -2.94
N ILE A 255 13.15 -12.91 -2.52
CA ILE A 255 12.97 -14.03 -1.58
C ILE A 255 13.46 -15.34 -2.19
N SER A 256 13.24 -15.56 -3.50
CA SER A 256 13.68 -16.80 -4.17
C SER A 256 15.19 -17.01 -4.16
N VAL A 257 15.96 -15.91 -4.17
CA VAL A 257 17.42 -15.94 -4.13
C VAL A 257 17.92 -16.05 -2.68
N CYS A 258 17.33 -15.25 -1.78
CA CYS A 258 17.82 -15.12 -0.40
C CYS A 258 17.39 -16.27 0.52
N CYS A 259 16.24 -16.91 0.29
CA CYS A 259 15.71 -17.97 1.15
C CYS A 259 16.03 -19.38 0.64
N ASN A 260 17.23 -19.59 0.09
CA ASN A 260 17.67 -20.90 -0.41
C ASN A 260 17.81 -21.96 0.70
N GLY A 261 17.88 -21.55 1.97
CA GLY A 261 17.95 -22.41 3.17
C GLY A 261 16.60 -22.92 3.69
N GLY A 262 15.48 -22.59 3.03
CA GLY A 262 14.13 -23.04 3.38
C GLY A 262 13.22 -21.92 3.86
N LEU A 263 11.90 -22.14 3.75
CA LEU A 263 10.86 -21.25 4.24
C LEU A 263 10.27 -21.81 5.55
N PRO A 264 9.78 -20.97 6.47
CA PRO A 264 9.02 -21.45 7.62
C PRO A 264 7.68 -22.03 7.17
N LEU A 265 7.11 -22.87 8.03
CA LEU A 265 5.79 -23.44 7.80
C LEU A 265 4.69 -22.41 8.08
N PHE A 266 3.97 -22.01 7.03
CA PHE A 266 2.84 -21.07 7.08
C PHE A 266 1.54 -21.80 7.42
N LYS A 267 1.43 -22.31 8.65
CA LYS A 267 0.28 -23.12 9.10
C LYS A 267 -1.06 -22.40 9.02
N ASN A 268 -1.08 -21.08 9.15
CA ASN A 268 -2.32 -20.29 9.17
C ASN A 268 -2.68 -19.70 7.81
N LEU A 269 -1.82 -19.84 6.80
CA LEU A 269 -2.01 -19.21 5.51
C LEU A 269 -3.16 -19.88 4.76
N THR A 270 -4.18 -19.10 4.45
CA THR A 270 -5.40 -19.54 3.75
C THR A 270 -5.55 -18.90 2.37
N GLU A 271 -4.94 -17.73 2.17
CA GLU A 271 -4.97 -16.99 0.92
C GLU A 271 -3.57 -16.50 0.54
N LEU A 272 -3.15 -16.81 -0.69
CA LEU A 272 -1.88 -16.37 -1.25
C LEU A 272 -2.16 -15.52 -2.49
N VAL A 273 -1.64 -14.29 -2.51
CA VAL A 273 -1.59 -13.43 -3.70
C VAL A 273 -0.15 -13.41 -4.18
N PHE A 274 0.06 -13.87 -5.42
CA PHE A 274 1.38 -14.13 -5.96
C PHE A 274 1.51 -13.51 -7.36
N SER A 275 2.41 -12.55 -7.49
CA SER A 275 2.82 -11.95 -8.77
C SER A 275 4.26 -12.36 -9.05
N CYS A 276 4.60 -12.73 -10.28
CA CYS A 276 5.98 -12.98 -10.67
C CYS A 276 6.18 -12.79 -12.17
N LYS A 277 7.09 -11.88 -12.54
CA LYS A 277 7.49 -11.57 -13.91
C LYS A 277 8.75 -12.33 -14.35
N THR A 278 9.41 -13.03 -13.43
CA THR A 278 10.72 -13.68 -13.65
C THR A 278 10.62 -15.21 -13.58
N ASN A 279 11.68 -15.94 -13.94
CA ASN A 279 11.67 -17.40 -13.84
C ASN A 279 11.68 -17.93 -12.39
N ALA A 280 11.82 -17.06 -11.38
CA ALA A 280 11.86 -17.40 -9.96
C ALA A 280 10.65 -18.22 -9.49
N TRP A 281 9.47 -17.95 -10.05
CA TRP A 281 8.24 -18.67 -9.72
C TRP A 281 8.35 -20.19 -9.89
N LYS A 282 9.18 -20.68 -10.83
CA LYS A 282 9.32 -22.11 -11.14
C LYS A 282 9.78 -22.91 -9.94
N ARG A 283 10.64 -22.31 -9.12
CA ARG A 283 11.20 -22.93 -7.94
C ARG A 283 10.50 -22.45 -6.68
N PHE A 284 10.15 -21.17 -6.63
CA PHE A 284 9.65 -20.55 -5.42
C PHE A 284 8.18 -20.88 -5.12
N LEU A 285 7.32 -20.91 -6.14
CA LEU A 285 5.90 -21.23 -5.93
C LEU A 285 5.72 -22.67 -5.38
N PRO A 286 6.35 -23.73 -5.93
CA PRO A 286 6.25 -25.07 -5.36
C PRO A 286 6.68 -25.13 -3.89
N LEU A 287 7.83 -24.53 -3.54
CA LEU A 287 8.34 -24.48 -2.17
C LEU A 287 7.37 -23.79 -1.21
N LEU A 288 6.78 -22.67 -1.64
CA LEU A 288 5.80 -21.95 -0.84
C LEU A 288 4.52 -22.75 -0.62
N LEU A 289 4.06 -23.48 -1.65
CA LEU A 289 2.91 -24.38 -1.54
C LEU A 289 3.19 -25.55 -0.58
N GLU A 290 4.39 -26.13 -0.61
CA GLU A 290 4.79 -27.18 0.36
C GLU A 290 4.79 -26.65 1.80
N CYS A 291 5.19 -25.40 1.99
CA CYS A 291 5.21 -24.75 3.29
C CYS A 291 3.84 -24.22 3.73
N SER A 292 2.78 -24.37 2.92
CA SER A 292 1.46 -23.77 3.16
C SER A 292 0.33 -24.81 3.16
N PRO A 293 0.30 -25.73 4.14
CA PRO A 293 -0.58 -26.91 4.11
C PRO A 293 -2.08 -26.58 4.14
N ASN A 294 -2.47 -25.42 4.68
CA ASN A 294 -3.87 -25.01 4.86
C ASN A 294 -4.33 -23.98 3.81
N LEU A 295 -3.55 -23.78 2.74
CA LEU A 295 -3.87 -22.82 1.69
C LEU A 295 -5.11 -23.25 0.91
N LYS A 296 -6.12 -22.36 0.84
CA LYS A 296 -7.42 -22.62 0.20
C LYS A 296 -7.64 -21.77 -1.05
N SER A 297 -7.13 -20.55 -1.06
CA SER A 297 -7.27 -19.58 -2.15
C SER A 297 -5.91 -19.16 -2.65
N MET A 298 -5.73 -19.15 -3.98
CA MET A 298 -4.52 -18.65 -4.62
C MET A 298 -4.89 -17.67 -5.73
N VAL A 299 -4.28 -16.49 -5.71
CA VAL A 299 -4.41 -15.46 -6.74
C VAL A 299 -3.08 -15.33 -7.46
N LEU A 300 -3.08 -15.53 -8.78
CA LEU A 300 -1.92 -15.41 -9.64
C LEU A 300 -2.07 -14.19 -10.57
N SER A 301 -1.02 -13.40 -10.70
CA SER A 301 -0.93 -12.27 -11.64
C SER A 301 0.32 -12.39 -12.51
N ASP A 302 0.38 -11.64 -13.61
CA ASP A 302 1.55 -11.51 -14.50
C ASP A 302 1.97 -12.79 -15.26
N LEU A 303 1.07 -13.76 -15.44
CA LEU A 303 1.34 -14.96 -16.25
C LEU A 303 1.71 -14.64 -17.71
N HIS A 304 1.35 -13.46 -18.21
CA HIS A 304 1.65 -13.00 -19.57
C HIS A 304 3.12 -12.62 -19.78
N CYS A 305 3.89 -12.25 -18.74
CA CYS A 305 5.29 -11.84 -18.88
C CYS A 305 6.21 -12.93 -19.46
N TYR A 306 5.76 -14.19 -19.47
CA TYR A 306 6.44 -15.32 -20.11
C TYR A 306 6.21 -15.42 -21.63
N THR A 307 5.57 -14.42 -22.25
CA THR A 307 5.32 -14.37 -23.70
C THR A 307 6.28 -13.46 -24.46
N PHE A 308 6.88 -12.45 -23.79
CA PHE A 308 7.62 -11.37 -24.45
C PHE A 308 9.15 -11.48 -24.41
N GLY A 309 9.72 -12.51 -23.77
CA GLY A 309 11.17 -12.71 -23.75
C GLY A 309 11.69 -13.35 -25.04
N GLN A 310 12.59 -12.66 -25.77
CA GLN A 310 13.24 -13.12 -27.01
C GLN A 310 14.13 -14.38 -26.90
N ARG A 311 14.10 -15.11 -25.78
CA ARG A 311 14.73 -16.42 -25.66
C ARG A 311 13.63 -17.46 -25.55
N ARG A 312 13.58 -18.36 -26.54
CA ARG A 312 12.74 -19.57 -26.59
C ARG A 312 12.96 -20.41 -25.33
N HIS A 313 12.35 -20.03 -24.22
CA HIS A 313 12.35 -20.85 -23.02
C HIS A 313 11.29 -21.94 -23.25
N MET A 314 11.76 -23.19 -23.36
CA MET A 314 10.90 -24.37 -23.35
C MET A 314 9.82 -24.20 -22.27
N PHE A 315 8.58 -24.54 -22.63
CA PHE A 315 7.52 -24.68 -21.64
C PHE A 315 7.98 -25.73 -20.61
N PHE A 316 8.12 -25.31 -19.36
CA PHE A 316 8.40 -26.22 -18.25
C PHE A 316 7.17 -26.25 -17.35
N GLU A 317 6.65 -27.46 -17.14
CA GLU A 317 5.49 -27.68 -16.32
C GLU A 317 5.84 -27.45 -14.84
N ILE A 318 5.00 -26.68 -14.14
CA ILE A 318 5.22 -26.35 -12.73
C ILE A 318 5.02 -27.63 -11.90
N GLN A 319 5.90 -27.83 -10.93
CA GLN A 319 5.71 -28.88 -9.92
C GLN A 319 4.72 -28.36 -8.88
N ILE A 320 3.58 -29.02 -8.77
CA ILE A 320 2.55 -28.67 -7.78
C ILE A 320 2.51 -29.80 -6.78
N PRO A 321 2.67 -29.53 -5.48
CA PRO A 321 2.60 -30.55 -4.44
C PRO A 321 1.26 -31.27 -4.50
N SER A 322 1.27 -32.61 -4.47
CA SER A 322 0.06 -33.43 -4.63
C SER A 322 -0.91 -33.32 -3.46
N ASN A 323 -0.42 -32.85 -2.30
CA ASN A 323 -1.18 -32.68 -1.06
C ASN A 323 -1.88 -31.32 -0.92
N ASN A 324 -1.80 -30.44 -1.94
CA ASN A 324 -2.41 -29.12 -1.88
C ASN A 324 -3.94 -29.18 -1.65
N GLN A 325 -4.46 -28.26 -0.86
CA GLN A 325 -5.88 -28.16 -0.49
C GLN A 325 -6.57 -26.95 -1.13
N ILE A 326 -6.02 -26.47 -2.25
CA ILE A 326 -6.50 -25.26 -2.92
C ILE A 326 -7.86 -25.54 -3.58
N LYS A 327 -8.85 -24.73 -3.21
CA LYS A 327 -10.23 -24.79 -3.70
C LYS A 327 -10.53 -23.68 -4.69
N MET A 328 -9.89 -22.52 -4.55
CA MET A 328 -10.11 -21.36 -5.39
C MET A 328 -8.80 -20.90 -6.04
N LEU A 329 -8.81 -20.78 -7.37
CA LEU A 329 -7.73 -20.20 -8.15
C LEU A 329 -8.24 -18.95 -8.88
N ARG A 330 -7.61 -17.81 -8.66
CA ARG A 330 -7.89 -16.58 -9.42
C ARG A 330 -6.71 -16.24 -10.30
N ILE A 331 -6.96 -15.90 -11.55
CA ILE A 331 -5.96 -15.52 -12.53
C ILE A 331 -6.27 -14.11 -12.99
N MET A 332 -5.40 -13.18 -12.65
CA MET A 332 -5.54 -11.77 -12.94
C MET A 332 -4.80 -11.43 -14.24
N GLN A 333 -5.34 -10.47 -14.99
CA GLN A 333 -4.71 -9.93 -16.21
C GLN A 333 -4.41 -11.02 -17.25
N TYR A 334 -5.40 -11.85 -17.57
CA TYR A 334 -5.26 -12.89 -18.60
C TYR A 334 -5.32 -12.29 -20.01
N HIS A 335 -4.27 -12.48 -20.79
CA HIS A 335 -4.16 -11.94 -22.16
C HIS A 335 -4.54 -12.94 -23.25
N GLY A 336 -4.73 -14.22 -22.92
CA GLY A 336 -5.12 -15.24 -23.89
C GLY A 336 -3.97 -15.91 -24.64
N SER A 337 -2.73 -15.75 -24.19
CA SER A 337 -1.59 -16.36 -24.87
C SER A 337 -1.56 -17.88 -24.71
N ALA A 338 -0.95 -18.56 -25.68
CA ALA A 338 -0.77 -20.01 -25.62
C ALA A 338 0.05 -20.46 -24.39
N ASN A 339 0.98 -19.64 -23.90
CA ASN A 339 1.76 -19.95 -22.70
C ASN A 339 0.90 -19.85 -21.43
N GLU A 340 0.11 -18.79 -21.29
CA GLU A 340 -0.84 -18.67 -20.17
C GLU A 340 -1.79 -19.86 -20.16
N LEU A 341 -2.40 -20.20 -21.30
CA LEU A 341 -3.34 -21.32 -21.41
C LEU A 341 -2.69 -22.66 -21.02
N LYS A 342 -1.42 -22.90 -21.40
CA LYS A 342 -0.67 -24.09 -20.97
C LYS A 342 -0.40 -24.10 -19.46
N HIS A 343 -0.09 -22.97 -18.86
CA HIS A 343 0.09 -22.88 -17.40
C HIS A 343 -1.23 -23.16 -16.67
N ILE A 344 -2.33 -22.56 -17.11
CA ILE A 344 -3.68 -22.82 -16.60
C ILE A 344 -4.01 -24.30 -16.69
N SER A 345 -3.79 -24.91 -17.85
CA SER A 345 -3.97 -26.36 -18.07
C SER A 345 -3.15 -27.19 -17.08
N GLY A 346 -1.90 -26.82 -16.82
CA GLY A 346 -1.05 -27.49 -15.83
C GLY A 346 -1.60 -27.42 -14.40
N PHE A 347 -2.13 -26.26 -13.98
CA PHE A 347 -2.79 -26.11 -12.68
C PHE A 347 -4.04 -26.98 -12.58
N LEU A 348 -4.92 -26.91 -13.57
CA LEU A 348 -6.18 -27.67 -13.63
C LEU A 348 -5.96 -29.19 -13.57
N ARG A 349 -4.88 -29.69 -14.19
CA ARG A 349 -4.51 -31.12 -14.20
C ARG A 349 -3.90 -31.63 -12.90
N LYS A 350 -3.35 -30.76 -12.05
CA LYS A 350 -2.61 -31.16 -10.83
C LYS A 350 -3.35 -30.81 -9.54
N MET A 351 -4.22 -29.80 -9.55
CA MET A 351 -5.00 -29.37 -8.39
C MET A 351 -6.31 -30.14 -8.29
N LYS A 352 -6.28 -31.27 -7.57
CA LYS A 352 -7.43 -32.17 -7.41
C LYS A 352 -8.55 -31.62 -6.51
N CYS A 353 -8.23 -30.68 -5.62
CA CYS A 353 -9.17 -30.10 -4.68
C CYS A 353 -9.90 -28.85 -5.21
N LEU A 354 -9.62 -28.46 -6.46
CA LEU A 354 -10.09 -27.22 -7.04
C LEU A 354 -11.61 -27.26 -7.27
N GLU A 355 -12.30 -26.21 -6.85
CA GLU A 355 -13.75 -26.05 -6.95
C GLU A 355 -14.12 -24.90 -7.88
N VAL A 356 -13.36 -23.79 -7.81
CA VAL A 356 -13.63 -22.57 -8.59
C VAL A 356 -12.35 -22.02 -9.20
N VAL A 357 -12.42 -21.69 -10.49
CA VAL A 357 -11.38 -20.94 -11.20
C VAL A 357 -11.98 -19.67 -11.75
N GLN A 358 -11.46 -18.52 -11.33
CA GLN A 358 -11.86 -17.21 -11.84
C GLN A 358 -10.74 -16.64 -12.69
N ILE A 359 -11.07 -16.23 -13.91
CA ILE A 359 -10.11 -15.70 -14.87
C ILE A 359 -10.58 -14.31 -15.24
N TYR A 360 -9.77 -13.31 -14.92
CA TYR A 360 -10.04 -11.91 -15.17
C TYR A 360 -9.27 -11.48 -16.42
N ILE A 361 -9.98 -11.16 -17.49
CA ILE A 361 -9.37 -10.78 -18.78
C ILE A 361 -8.68 -9.41 -18.63
N ALA A 362 -7.51 -9.24 -19.25
CA ALA A 362 -6.80 -7.98 -19.26
C ALA A 362 -7.42 -6.96 -20.23
N GLY A 363 -7.82 -5.80 -19.70
CA GLY A 363 -8.29 -4.64 -20.47
C GLY A 363 -9.69 -4.81 -21.07
N GLU A 364 -10.12 -3.81 -21.84
CA GLU A 364 -11.34 -3.90 -22.63
C GLU A 364 -11.10 -4.75 -23.87
N VAL A 365 -11.79 -5.89 -23.94
CA VAL A 365 -11.69 -6.84 -25.04
C VAL A 365 -13.05 -6.93 -25.70
N ASP A 366 -13.07 -6.95 -27.03
CA ASP A 366 -14.31 -7.13 -27.78
C ASP A 366 -15.02 -8.45 -27.41
N HIS A 367 -16.33 -8.47 -27.63
CA HIS A 367 -17.16 -9.61 -27.23
C HIS A 367 -16.74 -10.92 -27.93
N LEU A 368 -16.29 -10.85 -29.19
CA LEU A 368 -15.88 -12.02 -29.97
C LEU A 368 -14.63 -12.67 -29.38
N LYS A 369 -13.62 -11.87 -29.07
CA LYS A 369 -12.38 -12.31 -28.46
C LYS A 369 -12.62 -12.79 -27.03
N LYS A 370 -13.50 -12.14 -26.25
CA LYS A 370 -13.92 -12.66 -24.93
C LYS A 370 -14.58 -14.04 -25.03
N MET A 371 -15.46 -14.25 -26.00
CA MET A 371 -16.08 -15.56 -26.26
C MET A 371 -15.05 -16.61 -26.65
N GLN A 372 -14.12 -16.27 -27.55
CA GLN A 372 -13.07 -17.19 -27.99
C GLN A 372 -12.17 -17.62 -26.82
N LEU A 373 -11.70 -16.66 -26.00
CA LEU A 373 -10.90 -16.96 -24.82
C LEU A 373 -11.64 -17.85 -23.83
N THR A 374 -12.94 -17.60 -23.65
CA THR A 374 -13.79 -18.42 -22.77
C THR A 374 -13.92 -19.85 -23.28
N ASP A 375 -14.16 -20.04 -24.58
CA ASP A 375 -14.26 -21.36 -25.21
C ASP A 375 -12.94 -22.15 -25.10
N ASP A 376 -11.80 -21.49 -25.32
CA ASP A 376 -10.48 -22.10 -25.18
C ASP A 376 -10.20 -22.58 -23.75
N LEU A 377 -10.66 -21.83 -22.73
CA LEU A 377 -10.52 -22.18 -21.32
C LEU A 377 -11.44 -23.33 -20.89
N LEU A 378 -12.67 -23.36 -21.41
CA LEU A 378 -13.64 -24.42 -21.10
C LEU A 378 -13.26 -25.77 -21.71
N LYS A 379 -12.46 -25.80 -22.78
CA LYS A 379 -11.92 -27.02 -23.38
C LYS A 379 -10.77 -27.66 -22.59
N LEU A 380 -10.27 -27.00 -21.54
CA LEU A 380 -9.15 -27.52 -20.76
C LEU A 380 -9.56 -28.73 -19.92
N SER A 381 -8.72 -29.77 -19.95
CA SER A 381 -8.89 -30.95 -19.10
C SER A 381 -8.65 -30.60 -17.63
N THR A 382 -9.57 -30.97 -16.74
CA THR A 382 -9.47 -30.75 -15.30
C THR A 382 -9.26 -32.07 -14.56
N ALA A 383 -8.52 -32.04 -13.44
CA ALA A 383 -8.37 -33.18 -12.54
C ALA A 383 -9.51 -33.31 -11.53
N SER A 384 -10.16 -32.18 -11.21
CA SER A 384 -11.38 -32.15 -10.41
C SER A 384 -12.60 -32.15 -11.33
N SER A 385 -13.55 -33.04 -11.07
CA SER A 385 -14.79 -33.19 -11.84
C SER A 385 -15.81 -32.08 -11.57
N ASN A 386 -15.62 -31.30 -10.51
CA ASN A 386 -16.58 -30.29 -10.04
C ASN A 386 -16.09 -28.84 -10.25
N VAL A 387 -15.00 -28.63 -10.99
CA VAL A 387 -14.42 -27.30 -11.21
C VAL A 387 -15.39 -26.43 -12.00
N LYS A 388 -15.71 -25.25 -11.46
CA LYS A 388 -16.42 -24.19 -12.17
C LYS A 388 -15.42 -23.15 -12.67
N ILE A 389 -15.27 -23.04 -13.99
CA ILE A 389 -14.46 -22.00 -14.62
C ILE A 389 -15.36 -20.79 -14.91
N GLN A 390 -15.00 -19.63 -14.38
CA GLN A 390 -15.69 -18.35 -14.55
C GLN A 390 -14.74 -17.38 -15.23
N VAL A 391 -15.14 -16.83 -16.37
CA VAL A 391 -14.37 -15.82 -17.09
C VAL A 391 -15.06 -14.47 -16.92
N MET A 392 -14.36 -13.52 -16.30
CA MET A 392 -14.87 -12.20 -15.90
C MET A 392 -14.31 -11.10 -16.77
#